data_AF-A0A832DSJ8-F1
#
_entry.id   AF-A0A832DSJ8-F1
#
_cell.length_a   1.000
_cell.length_b   1.000
_cell.length_c   1.000
_cell.angle_alpha   90.00
_cell.angle_beta   90.00
_cell.angle_gamma   90.00
#
_symmetry.space_group_name_H-M   'P 1'
#
loop_
_entity.id
_entity.type
_entity.pdbx_description
1 polymer ?
#
loop_
_entity_poly.entity_id
_entity_poly.type
_entity_poly.pdbx_seq_one_letter_code
_entity_poly.pdbx_strand_id
1 'polypeptide(L)'
;KYLLQLSEVTGPEEVGSKGWFLVRASRAGFTIPETVFVSVQAFHAFIRRRRLDEFIAELQHKLNENESQQSWEPLAARIRKAFEEAEPLEELVDELEQYRSQFSWLSNHPLAVRSSGVKEDSVDHSFAGQFETLLNVEPTSRAILAAIQRVWASEWNWQNIVYHQKKELPLSNIGMGVILQRMISPSYSGVVFTMNPTGTGEKEMIIEYVEGLGEQLVSGQKTPERVVIDRTKWQPRAGSEQALLNHYPELPQYFRDIEKEFDMFVDVEWAIENNRLFILQIRPITKLQPVSSPNYLWTDENVGEVIPDVVTPFSWSILNPIVNGAFLYFIRKSGLPVDADLQLFGLYKNKVYFNSTLFNKVLQNFYLQPEKDGQDGTRNKLSVLVKLLPRLMWVGYRILRLTRILPQEIYRTEREYHQNKTRRPSVAPQTSPQESLQAMKNVLEYQHFVMGLHVSCTIMGEFFYQILDKLAHSWMEAERVIGAEAMLQGIGEAESIRSGLA
;
A
#
# COMPACT_ATOMS: atom_id res chain seq x y z
N LYS A 1 23.91 -1.46 27.40
CA LYS A 1 23.65 -2.90 27.35
C LYS A 1 23.33 -3.24 25.91
N TYR A 2 24.08 -4.15 25.30
CA TYR A 2 23.99 -4.42 23.87
C TYR A 2 23.15 -5.64 23.53
N LEU A 3 23.00 -6.60 24.45
CA LEU A 3 22.07 -7.72 24.34
C LEU A 3 20.90 -7.56 25.31
N LEU A 4 19.69 -7.91 24.88
CA LEU A 4 18.47 -7.82 25.66
C LEU A 4 17.71 -9.15 25.61
N GLN A 5 17.21 -9.58 26.76
CA GLN A 5 16.24 -10.68 26.85
C GLN A 5 14.81 -10.15 26.64
N LEU A 6 13.88 -11.04 26.28
CA LEU A 6 12.45 -10.70 26.11
C LEU A 6 11.85 -9.94 27.30
N SER A 7 12.24 -10.29 28.53
CA SER A 7 11.76 -9.65 29.76
C SER A 7 12.28 -8.23 29.96
N GLU A 8 13.39 -7.87 29.31
CA GLU A 8 14.08 -6.59 29.50
C GLU A 8 13.60 -5.52 28.52
N VAL A 9 13.06 -5.91 27.36
CA VAL A 9 12.64 -4.98 26.30
C VAL A 9 11.40 -4.22 26.72
N THR A 10 11.45 -2.89 26.77
CA THR A 10 10.30 -2.06 27.17
C THR A 10 9.53 -1.47 25.98
N GLY A 11 10.19 -1.31 24.84
CA GLY A 11 9.57 -0.75 23.63
C GLY A 11 10.27 -1.08 22.31
N PRO A 12 9.65 -0.73 21.17
CA PRO A 12 10.19 -0.97 19.83
C PRO A 12 11.45 -0.15 19.51
N GLU A 13 11.69 0.96 20.20
CA GLU A 13 12.91 1.77 20.04
C GLU A 13 14.19 1.03 20.49
N GLU A 14 14.06 -0.01 21.32
CA GLU A 14 15.20 -0.77 21.83
C GLU A 14 15.62 -1.92 20.89
N VAL A 15 14.68 -2.53 20.20
CA VAL A 15 14.90 -3.77 19.43
C VAL A 15 14.33 -3.74 18.01
N GLY A 16 13.70 -2.64 17.61
CA GLY A 16 12.96 -2.50 16.36
C GLY A 16 11.56 -3.14 16.37
N SER A 17 10.80 -2.88 15.30
CA SER A 17 9.39 -3.28 15.20
C SER A 17 9.21 -4.80 15.25
N LYS A 18 9.94 -5.57 14.43
CA LYS A 18 9.81 -7.03 14.36
C LYS A 18 10.12 -7.69 15.70
N GLY A 19 11.19 -7.23 16.37
CA GLY A 19 11.57 -7.70 17.70
C GLY A 19 10.49 -7.39 18.74
N TRP A 20 9.90 -6.20 18.67
CA TRP A 20 8.81 -5.80 19.56
C TRP A 20 7.55 -6.65 19.37
N PHE A 21 7.18 -6.99 18.13
CA PHE A 21 6.07 -7.90 17.86
C PHE A 21 6.29 -9.29 18.48
N LEU A 22 7.52 -9.82 18.45
CA LEU A 22 7.85 -11.08 19.13
C LEU A 22 7.81 -10.98 20.65
N VAL A 23 8.28 -9.88 21.22
CA VAL A 23 8.17 -9.61 22.67
C VAL A 23 6.70 -9.59 23.08
N ARG A 24 5.84 -8.90 22.33
CA ARG A 24 4.38 -8.87 22.57
C ARG A 24 3.77 -10.26 22.46
N ALA A 25 4.12 -11.03 21.43
CA ALA A 25 3.61 -12.38 21.24
C ALA A 25 3.96 -13.29 22.42
N SER A 26 5.22 -13.23 22.87
CA SER A 26 5.70 -13.98 24.04
C SER A 26 4.96 -13.60 25.31
N ARG A 27 4.74 -12.30 25.54
CA ARG A 27 3.97 -11.77 26.70
C ARG A 27 2.50 -12.20 26.69
N ALA A 28 1.91 -12.33 25.51
CA ALA A 28 0.55 -12.83 25.34
C ALA A 28 0.43 -14.36 25.47
N GLY A 29 1.55 -15.06 25.71
CA GLY A 29 1.57 -16.51 25.91
C GLY A 29 1.70 -17.33 24.63
N PHE A 30 1.89 -16.70 23.47
CA PHE A 30 2.21 -17.44 22.24
C PHE A 30 3.63 -18.01 22.32
N THR A 31 3.79 -19.25 21.87
CA THR A 31 5.10 -19.88 21.83
C THR A 31 5.94 -19.25 20.72
N ILE A 32 7.09 -18.70 21.08
CA ILE A 32 8.15 -18.28 20.16
C ILE A 32 9.39 -19.13 20.43
N PRO A 33 10.31 -19.27 19.46
CA PRO A 33 11.61 -19.88 19.73
C PRO A 33 12.38 -19.04 20.76
N GLU A 34 13.34 -19.68 21.43
CA GLU A 34 14.27 -18.99 22.33
C GLU A 34 14.94 -17.84 21.58
N THR A 35 14.83 -16.64 22.15
CA THR A 35 15.17 -15.39 21.44
C THR A 35 15.87 -14.43 22.39
N VAL A 36 16.94 -13.80 21.88
CA VAL A 36 17.59 -12.61 22.47
C VAL A 36 17.78 -11.56 21.39
N PHE A 37 17.91 -10.30 21.78
CA PHE A 37 17.97 -9.18 20.84
C PHE A 37 19.30 -8.44 20.99
N VAL A 38 19.92 -8.09 19.88
CA VAL A 38 20.93 -7.03 19.85
C VAL A 38 20.19 -5.71 19.79
N SER A 39 20.48 -4.81 20.73
CA SER A 39 19.77 -3.55 20.87
C SER A 39 20.13 -2.55 19.77
N VAL A 40 19.21 -1.63 19.49
CA VAL A 40 19.44 -0.46 18.63
C VAL A 40 20.58 0.40 19.18
N GLN A 41 20.76 0.43 20.51
CA GLN A 41 21.90 1.09 21.15
C GLN A 41 23.24 0.50 20.70
N ALA A 42 23.34 -0.82 20.55
CA ALA A 42 24.55 -1.47 20.08
C ALA A 42 24.89 -1.05 18.64
N PHE A 43 23.88 -0.96 17.77
CA PHE A 43 24.04 -0.46 16.40
C PHE A 43 24.57 0.99 16.38
N HIS A 44 23.97 1.90 17.16
CA HIS A 44 24.44 3.30 17.26
C HIS A 44 25.83 3.42 17.88
N ALA A 45 26.15 2.57 18.86
CA ALA A 45 27.49 2.53 19.44
C ALA A 45 28.52 2.05 18.40
N PHE A 46 28.17 1.05 17.59
CA PHE A 46 29.04 0.52 16.54
C PHE A 46 29.35 1.59 15.50
N ILE A 47 28.34 2.30 14.98
CA ILE A 47 28.52 3.41 14.04
C ILE A 47 29.53 4.42 14.60
N ARG A 48 29.24 4.97 15.79
CA ARG A 48 30.06 6.02 16.43
C ARG A 48 31.50 5.59 16.68
N ARG A 49 31.69 4.39 17.24
CA ARG A 49 33.03 3.91 17.63
C ARG A 49 33.87 3.47 16.43
N ARG A 50 33.23 3.04 15.35
CA ARG A 50 33.91 2.71 14.08
C ARG A 50 33.96 3.91 13.12
N ARG A 51 33.51 5.09 13.57
CA ARG A 51 33.52 6.38 12.84
C ARG A 51 32.83 6.27 11.48
N LEU A 52 31.74 5.52 11.41
CA LEU A 52 30.96 5.36 10.18
C LEU A 52 30.03 6.55 9.92
N ASP A 53 29.81 7.36 10.94
CA ASP A 53 28.99 8.56 10.98
C ASP A 53 29.42 9.57 9.90
N GLU A 54 30.72 9.72 9.67
CA GLU A 54 31.27 10.62 8.64
C GLU A 54 30.86 10.16 7.24
N PHE A 55 30.99 8.85 6.94
CA PHE A 55 30.58 8.28 5.66
C PHE A 55 29.06 8.33 5.46
N ILE A 56 28.28 8.09 6.51
CA ILE A 56 26.82 8.16 6.48
C ILE A 56 26.36 9.61 6.25
N ALA A 57 27.02 10.59 6.87
CA ALA A 57 26.72 12.00 6.66
C ALA A 57 27.06 12.46 5.24
N GLU A 58 28.18 11.99 4.68
CA GLU A 58 28.53 12.21 3.27
C GLU A 58 27.47 11.60 2.34
N LEU A 59 27.02 10.38 2.64
CA LEU A 59 25.96 9.73 1.87
C LEU A 59 24.65 10.55 1.93
N GLN A 60 24.26 11.00 3.11
CA GLN A 60 23.08 11.87 3.28
C GLN A 60 23.20 13.16 2.46
N HIS A 61 24.38 13.80 2.45
CA HIS A 61 24.62 15.01 1.68
C HIS A 61 24.39 14.78 0.19
N LYS A 62 24.99 13.71 -0.36
CA LYS A 62 24.81 13.32 -1.77
C LYS A 62 23.35 13.04 -2.13
N LEU A 63 22.60 12.41 -1.23
CA LEU A 63 21.17 12.17 -1.43
C LEU A 63 20.35 13.46 -1.41
N ASN A 64 20.67 14.39 -0.50
CA ASN A 64 20.00 15.70 -0.41
C ASN A 64 20.26 16.58 -1.64
N GLU A 65 21.45 16.47 -2.24
CA GLU A 65 21.79 17.13 -3.51
C GLU A 65 21.15 16.46 -4.73
N ASN A 66 20.36 15.40 -4.53
CA ASN A 66 19.76 14.59 -5.59
C ASN A 66 20.81 14.09 -6.60
N GLU A 67 22.01 13.77 -6.12
CA GLU A 67 23.05 13.19 -6.97
C GLU A 67 22.58 11.85 -7.57
N SER A 68 23.13 11.50 -8.74
CA SER A 68 22.80 10.25 -9.40
C SER A 68 23.25 9.04 -8.58
N GLN A 69 22.56 7.91 -8.77
CA GLN A 69 22.91 6.64 -8.13
C GLN A 69 24.38 6.26 -8.30
N GLN A 70 24.95 6.52 -9.48
CA GLN A 70 26.36 6.25 -9.79
C GLN A 70 27.34 6.98 -8.85
N SER A 71 26.93 8.12 -8.29
CA SER A 71 27.75 8.91 -7.39
C SER A 71 27.76 8.37 -5.96
N TRP A 72 26.60 7.96 -5.44
CA TRP A 72 26.48 7.54 -4.03
C TRP A 72 26.59 6.02 -3.83
N GLU A 73 26.35 5.19 -4.85
CA GLU A 73 26.42 3.73 -4.74
C GLU A 73 27.80 3.20 -4.31
N PRO A 74 28.94 3.73 -4.79
CA PRO A 74 30.26 3.32 -4.28
C PRO A 74 30.47 3.65 -2.80
N LEU A 75 29.92 4.77 -2.33
CA LEU A 75 29.98 5.17 -0.91
C LEU A 75 29.14 4.22 -0.04
N ALA A 76 27.93 3.89 -0.49
CA ALA A 76 27.09 2.88 0.15
C ALA A 76 27.80 1.52 0.27
N ALA A 77 28.45 1.07 -0.82
CA ALA A 77 29.24 -0.16 -0.82
C ALA A 77 30.42 -0.11 0.16
N ARG A 78 31.10 1.05 0.29
CA ARG A 78 32.14 1.26 1.32
C ARG A 78 31.58 1.16 2.73
N ILE A 79 30.44 1.77 3.00
CA ILE A 79 29.79 1.70 4.33
C ILE A 79 29.46 0.23 4.65
N ARG A 80 28.83 -0.50 3.73
CA ARG A 80 28.54 -1.93 3.90
C ARG A 80 29.79 -2.74 4.26
N LYS A 81 30.83 -2.59 3.45
CA LYS A 81 32.10 -3.29 3.66
C LYS A 81 32.72 -2.93 5.01
N ALA A 82 32.62 -1.67 5.44
CA ALA A 82 33.13 -1.24 6.74
C ALA A 82 32.36 -1.86 7.92
N PHE A 83 31.05 -2.11 7.79
CA PHE A 83 30.30 -2.88 8.79
C PHE A 83 30.79 -4.33 8.87
N GLU A 84 31.00 -4.98 7.73
CA GLU A 84 31.39 -6.39 7.62
C GLU A 84 32.84 -6.66 8.07
N GLU A 85 33.77 -5.72 7.81
CA GLU A 85 35.21 -5.90 8.09
C GLU A 85 35.66 -5.31 9.42
N ALA A 86 34.90 -4.39 10.02
CA ALA A 86 35.29 -3.79 11.29
C ALA A 86 35.31 -4.84 12.42
N GLU A 87 36.20 -4.65 13.39
CA GLU A 87 36.20 -5.50 14.57
C GLU A 87 34.89 -5.30 15.37
N PRO A 88 34.30 -6.37 15.94
CA PRO A 88 33.20 -6.24 16.89
C PRO A 88 33.57 -5.34 18.08
N LEU A 89 32.58 -4.74 18.74
CA LEU A 89 32.84 -4.00 19.98
C LEU A 89 33.15 -4.99 21.12
N GLU A 90 34.20 -4.74 21.90
CA GLU A 90 34.59 -5.61 23.02
C GLU A 90 33.42 -5.89 23.96
N GLU A 91 32.62 -4.87 24.31
CA GLU A 91 31.48 -5.06 25.20
C GLU A 91 30.36 -5.91 24.58
N LEU A 92 30.21 -5.89 23.24
CA LEU A 92 29.26 -6.79 22.55
C LEU A 92 29.77 -8.23 22.56
N VAL A 93 31.09 -8.42 22.39
CA VAL A 93 31.73 -9.73 22.47
C VAL A 93 31.57 -10.30 23.88
N ASP A 94 31.90 -9.51 24.90
CA ASP A 94 31.82 -9.92 26.30
C ASP A 94 30.38 -10.24 26.73
N GLU A 95 29.41 -9.38 26.38
CA GLU A 95 27.99 -9.65 26.65
C GLU A 95 27.52 -10.92 25.91
N LEU A 96 27.96 -11.14 24.66
CA LEU A 96 27.61 -12.34 23.91
C LEU A 96 28.17 -13.62 24.55
N GLU A 97 29.43 -13.61 24.98
CA GLU A 97 30.03 -14.75 25.69
C GLU A 97 29.32 -15.03 27.01
N GLN A 98 28.97 -13.98 27.76
CA GLN A 98 28.17 -14.12 28.97
C GLN A 98 26.82 -14.78 28.65
N TYR A 99 26.10 -14.30 27.64
CA TYR A 99 24.81 -14.87 27.23
C TYR A 99 24.96 -16.32 26.74
N ARG A 100 26.01 -16.65 26.00
CA ARG A 100 26.31 -18.02 25.54
C ARG A 100 26.59 -18.99 26.69
N SER A 101 27.21 -18.51 27.77
CA SER A 101 27.44 -19.29 28.99
C SER A 101 26.15 -19.52 29.79
N GLN A 102 25.25 -18.52 29.79
CA GLN A 102 23.98 -18.56 30.51
C GLN A 102 22.90 -19.36 29.77
N PHE A 103 22.87 -19.25 28.45
CA PHE A 103 21.85 -19.83 27.57
C PHE A 103 22.49 -20.86 26.66
N SER A 104 22.41 -22.14 27.07
CA SER A 104 23.03 -23.25 26.34
C SER A 104 22.61 -23.34 24.87
N TRP A 105 21.39 -22.91 24.53
CA TRP A 105 20.90 -22.94 23.16
C TRP A 105 21.66 -22.00 22.22
N LEU A 106 22.22 -20.88 22.71
CA LEU A 106 23.08 -19.98 21.92
C LEU A 106 24.43 -20.62 21.55
N SER A 107 24.82 -21.67 22.28
CA SER A 107 26.08 -22.39 22.09
C SER A 107 25.90 -23.74 21.39
N ASN A 108 24.68 -24.29 21.40
CA ASN A 108 24.43 -25.68 20.98
C ASN A 108 23.51 -25.80 19.75
N HIS A 109 22.77 -24.76 19.38
CA HIS A 109 21.83 -24.81 18.26
C HIS A 109 22.13 -23.71 17.24
N PRO A 110 22.01 -24.00 15.92
CA PRO A 110 22.07 -22.96 14.91
C PRO A 110 21.06 -21.85 15.17
N LEU A 111 21.34 -20.65 14.67
CA LEU A 111 20.51 -19.47 14.87
C LEU A 111 19.94 -18.94 13.57
N ALA A 112 18.74 -18.36 13.66
CA ALA A 112 18.23 -17.38 12.72
C ALA A 112 18.59 -15.98 13.23
N VAL A 113 19.32 -15.21 12.41
CA VAL A 113 19.73 -13.84 12.70
C VAL A 113 18.95 -12.92 11.76
N ARG A 114 18.00 -12.15 12.32
CA ARG A 114 17.04 -11.36 11.54
C ARG A 114 17.17 -9.87 11.85
N SER A 115 17.04 -9.03 10.83
CA SER A 115 16.92 -7.58 11.03
C SER A 115 15.65 -7.22 11.80
N SER A 116 15.71 -6.10 12.53
CA SER A 116 14.55 -5.46 13.15
C SER A 116 14.76 -3.94 13.23
N GLY A 117 14.29 -3.21 12.22
CA GLY A 117 14.40 -1.75 12.15
C GLY A 117 13.34 -1.03 13.00
N VAL A 118 13.69 0.14 13.55
CA VAL A 118 12.77 0.97 14.37
C VAL A 118 11.60 1.55 13.57
N LYS A 119 11.78 1.75 12.26
CA LYS A 119 10.75 2.27 11.34
C LYS A 119 10.34 1.27 10.27
N GLU A 120 10.64 -0.01 10.48
CA GLU A 120 10.48 -1.05 9.46
C GLU A 120 9.01 -1.34 9.11
N ASP A 121 8.12 -1.17 10.11
CA ASP A 121 6.70 -1.59 10.06
C ASP A 121 5.72 -0.49 10.51
N SER A 122 5.99 0.79 10.19
CA SER A 122 4.98 1.82 10.43
C SER A 122 3.82 1.70 9.42
N VAL A 123 2.63 2.21 9.76
CA VAL A 123 1.42 2.16 8.92
C VAL A 123 1.68 2.72 7.50
N ASP A 124 2.63 3.66 7.36
CA ASP A 124 2.99 4.31 6.09
C ASP A 124 4.26 3.74 5.41
N HIS A 125 4.99 2.84 6.08
CA HIS A 125 6.32 2.38 5.67
C HIS A 125 6.50 0.88 5.89
N SER A 126 6.41 0.10 4.81
CA SER A 126 6.76 -1.33 4.80
C SER A 126 8.07 -1.53 4.04
N PHE A 127 9.16 -1.81 4.74
CA PHE A 127 10.46 -2.21 4.15
C PHE A 127 10.52 -3.70 3.80
N ALA A 128 9.36 -4.34 3.62
CA ALA A 128 9.21 -5.78 3.47
C ALA A 128 10.21 -6.37 2.47
N GLY A 129 11.06 -7.28 2.96
CA GLY A 129 11.99 -8.07 2.16
C GLY A 129 13.30 -7.40 1.75
N GLN A 130 13.64 -6.21 2.27
CA GLN A 130 14.86 -5.48 1.84
C GLN A 130 16.09 -5.71 2.73
N PHE A 131 15.90 -6.13 3.98
CA PHE A 131 16.98 -6.42 4.92
C PHE A 131 17.31 -7.90 4.95
N GLU A 132 18.57 -8.22 5.23
CA GLU A 132 19.02 -9.61 5.25
C GLU A 132 18.48 -10.39 6.46
N THR A 133 18.18 -11.65 6.22
CA THR A 133 17.93 -12.67 7.24
C THR A 133 18.89 -13.81 6.99
N LEU A 134 19.66 -14.20 7.99
CA LEU A 134 20.64 -15.27 7.90
C LEU A 134 20.14 -16.46 8.71
N LEU A 135 19.90 -17.58 8.04
CA LEU A 135 19.45 -18.83 8.66
C LEU A 135 20.62 -19.78 8.85
N ASN A 136 20.47 -20.75 9.77
CA ASN A 136 21.49 -21.76 10.08
C ASN A 136 22.87 -21.16 10.43
N VAL A 137 22.89 -20.01 11.10
CA VAL A 137 24.14 -19.42 11.59
C VAL A 137 24.72 -20.34 12.67
N GLU A 138 25.99 -20.72 12.51
CA GLU A 138 26.67 -21.59 13.46
C GLU A 138 26.67 -20.96 14.86
N PRO A 139 26.50 -21.76 15.93
CA PRO A 139 26.50 -21.26 17.29
C PRO A 139 27.93 -21.00 17.80
N THR A 140 28.76 -20.30 17.01
CA THR A 140 30.06 -19.79 17.43
C THR A 140 29.99 -18.27 17.54
N SER A 141 30.69 -17.68 18.52
CA SER A 141 30.64 -16.24 18.76
C SER A 141 31.08 -15.46 17.53
N ARG A 142 32.11 -15.98 16.83
CA ARG A 142 32.59 -15.42 15.57
C ARG A 142 31.51 -15.41 14.49
N ALA A 143 30.79 -16.52 14.28
CA ALA A 143 29.75 -16.60 13.26
C ALA A 143 28.55 -15.71 13.60
N ILE A 144 28.15 -15.66 14.87
CA ILE A 144 27.05 -14.81 15.36
C ILE A 144 27.40 -13.33 15.17
N LEU A 145 28.59 -12.88 15.56
CA LEU A 145 29.03 -11.49 15.40
C LEU A 145 29.11 -11.08 13.92
N ALA A 146 29.68 -11.95 13.08
CA ALA A 146 29.71 -11.73 11.63
C ALA A 146 28.29 -11.62 11.05
N ALA A 147 27.35 -12.45 11.50
CA ALA A 147 25.96 -12.39 11.08
C ALA A 147 25.27 -11.09 11.53
N ILE A 148 25.50 -10.64 12.77
CA ILE A 148 24.97 -9.35 13.28
C ILE A 148 25.48 -8.20 12.42
N GLN A 149 26.78 -8.15 12.15
CA GLN A 149 27.39 -7.10 11.34
C GLN A 149 26.87 -7.10 9.91
N ARG A 150 26.68 -8.29 9.32
CA ARG A 150 26.12 -8.45 7.99
C ARG A 150 24.65 -8.00 7.92
N VAL A 151 23.84 -8.33 8.93
CA VAL A 151 22.47 -7.81 9.04
C VAL A 151 22.46 -6.28 9.16
N TRP A 152 23.33 -5.68 9.98
CA TRP A 152 23.48 -4.22 10.05
C TRP A 152 23.96 -3.61 8.74
N ALA A 153 24.88 -4.25 8.03
CA ALA A 153 25.34 -3.81 6.71
C ALA A 153 24.21 -3.76 5.69
N SER A 154 23.21 -4.65 5.80
CA SER A 154 22.08 -4.70 4.86
C SER A 154 21.24 -3.42 4.83
N GLU A 155 21.31 -2.57 5.86
CA GLU A 155 20.67 -1.25 5.86
C GLU A 155 21.16 -0.36 4.70
N TRP A 156 22.41 -0.55 4.28
CA TRP A 156 23.06 0.25 3.24
C TRP A 156 22.98 -0.41 1.86
N ASN A 157 22.08 -1.38 1.69
CA ASN A 157 21.71 -1.87 0.36
C ASN A 157 21.05 -0.75 -0.45
N TRP A 158 21.27 -0.75 -1.76
CA TRP A 158 20.80 0.33 -2.63
C TRP A 158 19.28 0.53 -2.58
N GLN A 159 18.51 -0.55 -2.38
CA GLN A 159 17.05 -0.50 -2.25
C GLN A 159 16.61 0.34 -1.04
N ASN A 160 17.27 0.13 0.10
CA ASN A 160 17.00 0.86 1.34
C ASN A 160 17.37 2.33 1.21
N ILE A 161 18.51 2.62 0.58
CA ILE A 161 18.96 4.00 0.34
C ILE A 161 17.98 4.76 -0.58
N VAL A 162 17.58 4.15 -1.70
CA VAL A 162 16.58 4.72 -2.61
C VAL A 162 15.24 4.93 -1.89
N TYR A 163 14.88 4.03 -0.98
CA TYR A 163 13.68 4.18 -0.18
C TYR A 163 13.75 5.40 0.74
N HIS A 164 14.84 5.54 1.51
CA HIS A 164 15.07 6.70 2.39
C HIS A 164 15.06 8.01 1.60
N GLN A 165 15.70 8.04 0.42
CA GLN A 165 15.67 9.21 -0.47
C GLN A 165 14.24 9.56 -0.93
N LYS A 166 13.49 8.58 -1.44
CA LYS A 166 12.10 8.79 -1.92
C LYS A 166 11.13 9.23 -0.83
N LYS A 167 11.39 8.86 0.42
CA LYS A 167 10.56 9.18 1.58
C LYS A 167 11.11 10.36 2.39
N GLU A 168 12.19 10.99 1.94
CA GLU A 168 12.87 12.09 2.62
C GLU A 168 13.20 11.74 4.09
N LEU A 169 13.54 10.47 4.35
CA LEU A 169 13.87 9.97 5.68
C LEU A 169 15.37 10.20 5.94
N PRO A 170 15.74 10.86 7.05
CA PRO A 170 17.14 11.07 7.38
C PRO A 170 17.85 9.76 7.74
N LEU A 171 18.97 9.48 7.09
CA LEU A 171 19.87 8.37 7.39
C LEU A 171 20.47 8.47 8.80
N SER A 172 20.58 9.68 9.34
CA SER A 172 21.06 9.91 10.72
C SER A 172 20.10 9.39 11.80
N ASN A 173 18.84 9.10 11.44
CA ASN A 173 17.81 8.60 12.35
C ASN A 173 17.52 7.10 12.15
N ILE A 174 18.43 6.39 11.48
CA ILE A 174 18.34 4.95 11.30
C ILE A 174 18.67 4.25 12.63
N GLY A 175 17.86 3.26 12.98
CA GLY A 175 18.10 2.37 14.11
C GLY A 175 17.67 0.96 13.76
N MET A 176 18.58 -0.01 13.98
CA MET A 176 18.33 -1.42 13.70
C MET A 176 18.76 -2.29 14.88
N GLY A 177 17.79 -2.95 15.49
CA GLY A 177 18.03 -4.10 16.34
C GLY A 177 18.23 -5.36 15.51
N VAL A 178 18.75 -6.41 16.13
CA VAL A 178 18.92 -7.73 15.50
C VAL A 178 18.29 -8.78 16.40
N ILE A 179 17.49 -9.66 15.82
CA ILE A 179 16.88 -10.79 16.52
C ILE A 179 17.81 -11.98 16.37
N LEU A 180 18.31 -12.52 17.49
CA LEU A 180 19.01 -13.79 17.56
C LEU A 180 18.02 -14.84 18.08
N GLN A 181 17.58 -15.72 17.20
CA GLN A 181 16.52 -16.68 17.50
C GLN A 181 17.04 -18.10 17.26
N ARG A 182 16.72 -19.05 18.15
CA ARG A 182 17.04 -20.47 17.91
C ARG A 182 16.43 -20.91 16.58
N MET A 183 17.23 -21.55 15.74
CA MET A 183 16.74 -22.14 14.51
C MET A 183 15.84 -23.33 14.82
N ILE A 184 14.61 -23.28 14.30
CA ILE A 184 13.65 -24.38 14.38
C ILE A 184 13.94 -25.38 13.26
N SER A 185 13.87 -26.68 13.55
CA SER A 185 13.91 -27.77 12.57
C SER A 185 12.49 -28.33 12.34
N PRO A 186 11.68 -27.66 11.51
CA PRO A 186 10.25 -27.94 11.43
C PRO A 186 9.91 -29.21 10.63
N SER A 187 8.82 -29.87 11.02
CA SER A 187 8.08 -30.78 10.14
C SER A 187 7.24 -30.01 9.13
N TYR A 188 6.63 -28.90 9.55
CA TYR A 188 5.89 -27.97 8.69
C TYR A 188 6.27 -26.54 9.01
N SER A 189 6.34 -25.69 7.99
CA SER A 189 6.45 -24.25 8.19
C SER A 189 5.66 -23.51 7.14
N GLY A 190 5.31 -22.27 7.45
CA GLY A 190 4.36 -21.55 6.65
C GLY A 190 4.24 -20.09 7.00
N VAL A 191 3.37 -19.45 6.23
CA VAL A 191 2.92 -18.09 6.43
C VAL A 191 1.41 -18.12 6.55
N VAL A 192 0.86 -17.32 7.46
CA VAL A 192 -0.58 -17.08 7.51
C VAL A 192 -0.85 -15.60 7.38
N PHE A 193 -1.75 -15.27 6.46
CA PHE A 193 -2.37 -13.96 6.39
C PHE A 193 -3.74 -14.08 7.06
N THR A 194 -3.91 -13.44 8.22
CA THR A 194 -5.19 -13.52 8.91
C THR A 194 -6.30 -12.85 8.10
N MET A 195 -5.98 -11.86 7.27
CA MET A 195 -6.86 -11.36 6.22
C MET A 195 -6.18 -11.50 4.86
N ASN A 196 -6.90 -12.00 3.86
CA ASN A 196 -6.43 -12.08 2.49
C ASN A 196 -6.03 -10.67 1.96
N PRO A 197 -4.74 -10.42 1.65
CA PRO A 197 -4.27 -9.10 1.25
C PRO A 197 -4.61 -8.75 -0.22
N THR A 198 -5.10 -9.71 -1.02
CA THR A 198 -5.32 -9.50 -2.46
C THR A 198 -6.60 -8.75 -2.82
N GLY A 199 -7.35 -8.23 -1.83
CA GLY A 199 -8.50 -7.34 -2.08
C GLY A 199 -9.73 -7.99 -2.70
N THR A 200 -9.88 -9.32 -2.64
CA THR A 200 -11.00 -10.04 -3.28
C THR A 200 -12.37 -9.72 -2.69
N GLY A 201 -12.44 -8.94 -1.60
CA GLY A 201 -13.68 -8.68 -0.88
C GLY A 201 -14.10 -9.80 0.07
N GLU A 202 -13.48 -10.98 -0.07
CA GLU A 202 -13.81 -12.16 0.71
C GLU A 202 -13.11 -12.08 2.07
N LYS A 203 -13.88 -12.25 3.15
CA LYS A 203 -13.34 -12.35 4.51
C LYS A 203 -12.69 -13.72 4.67
N GLU A 204 -11.45 -13.84 4.20
CA GLU A 204 -10.69 -15.09 4.21
C GLU A 204 -9.38 -14.95 4.99
N MET A 205 -9.01 -16.02 5.69
CA MET A 205 -7.64 -16.23 6.19
C MET A 205 -6.97 -17.22 5.25
N ILE A 206 -5.72 -16.96 4.90
CA ILE A 206 -4.92 -17.82 4.02
C ILE A 206 -3.77 -18.39 4.84
N ILE A 207 -3.65 -19.72 4.86
CA ILE A 207 -2.52 -20.44 5.43
C ILE A 207 -1.78 -21.10 4.27
N GLU A 208 -0.53 -20.71 4.05
CA GLU A 208 0.38 -21.32 3.07
C GLU A 208 1.48 -22.07 3.81
N TYR A 209 1.77 -23.30 3.40
CA TYR A 209 2.74 -24.14 4.10
C TYR A 209 3.54 -25.05 3.16
N VAL A 210 4.68 -25.52 3.66
CA VAL A 210 5.49 -26.61 3.10
C VAL A 210 5.91 -27.58 4.19
N GLU A 211 6.24 -28.80 3.78
CA GLU A 211 7.02 -29.73 4.61
C GLU A 211 8.48 -29.26 4.71
N GLY A 212 9.01 -29.22 5.94
CA GLY A 212 10.36 -28.75 6.24
C GLY A 212 10.49 -27.23 6.34
N LEU A 213 11.66 -26.70 6.00
CA LEU A 213 12.04 -25.28 6.18
C LEU A 213 11.33 -24.33 5.21
N GLY A 214 10.82 -23.23 5.76
CA GLY A 214 9.95 -22.27 5.06
C GLY A 214 10.69 -21.27 4.17
N GLU A 215 12.03 -21.31 4.12
CA GLU A 215 12.81 -20.47 3.21
C GLU A 215 12.41 -20.70 1.74
N GLN A 216 12.02 -21.94 1.41
CA GLN A 216 11.55 -22.34 0.08
C GLN A 216 10.19 -21.70 -0.31
N LEU A 217 9.38 -21.28 0.67
CA LEU A 217 8.14 -20.53 0.46
C LEU A 217 8.43 -19.07 0.11
N VAL A 218 9.27 -18.41 0.93
CA VAL A 218 9.59 -16.99 0.79
C VAL A 218 10.41 -16.72 -0.49
N SER A 219 11.28 -17.67 -0.88
CA SER A 219 12.05 -17.60 -2.12
C SER A 219 11.29 -18.08 -3.37
N GLY A 220 10.05 -18.59 -3.22
CA GLY A 220 9.23 -19.11 -4.33
C GLY A 220 9.78 -20.36 -5.03
N GLN A 221 10.62 -21.15 -4.36
CA GLN A 221 11.28 -22.33 -4.95
C GLN A 221 10.41 -23.60 -4.91
N LYS A 222 9.44 -23.65 -4.01
CA LYS A 222 8.39 -24.69 -3.98
C LYS A 222 7.02 -24.04 -4.03
N THR A 223 6.09 -24.69 -4.73
CA THR A 223 4.67 -24.33 -4.68
C THR A 223 4.15 -24.66 -3.27
N PRO A 224 3.68 -23.66 -2.49
CA PRO A 224 3.06 -23.90 -1.20
C PRO A 224 1.80 -24.74 -1.36
N GLU A 225 1.50 -25.57 -0.37
CA GLU A 225 0.12 -26.02 -0.15
C GLU A 225 -0.67 -24.86 0.46
N ARG A 226 -1.94 -24.71 0.06
CA ARG A 226 -2.76 -23.55 0.44
C ARG A 226 -4.09 -23.95 1.05
N VAL A 227 -4.31 -23.49 2.26
CA VAL A 227 -5.58 -23.60 2.99
C VAL A 227 -6.27 -22.24 3.04
N VAL A 228 -7.54 -22.21 2.65
CA VAL A 228 -8.36 -20.99 2.71
C VAL A 228 -9.46 -21.20 3.74
N ILE A 229 -9.47 -20.35 4.76
CA ILE A 229 -10.46 -20.37 5.85
C ILE A 229 -11.47 -19.24 5.63
N ASP A 230 -12.75 -19.59 5.57
CA ASP A 230 -13.84 -18.61 5.61
C ASP A 230 -13.92 -18.01 7.02
N ARG A 231 -13.64 -16.72 7.19
CA ARG A 231 -13.62 -16.04 8.50
C ARG A 231 -15.01 -15.79 9.09
N THR A 232 -16.09 -16.02 8.34
CA THR A 232 -17.46 -15.95 8.88
C THR A 232 -17.82 -17.22 9.63
N LYS A 233 -17.38 -18.37 9.13
CA LYS A 233 -17.64 -19.70 9.70
C LYS A 233 -16.46 -20.28 10.47
N TRP A 234 -15.26 -19.73 10.25
CA TRP A 234 -13.97 -20.25 10.73
C TRP A 234 -13.74 -21.71 10.31
N GLN A 235 -14.08 -22.03 9.07
CA GLN A 235 -13.94 -23.37 8.49
C GLN A 235 -13.22 -23.32 7.14
N PRO A 236 -12.51 -24.39 6.75
CA PRO A 236 -11.89 -24.50 5.44
C PRO A 236 -12.93 -24.42 4.32
N ARG A 237 -12.63 -23.68 3.25
CA ARG A 237 -13.45 -23.67 2.04
C ARG A 237 -13.35 -25.01 1.30
N ALA A 238 -14.43 -25.41 0.64
CA ALA A 238 -14.46 -26.59 -0.21
C ALA A 238 -13.39 -26.50 -1.31
N GLY A 239 -12.58 -27.55 -1.45
CA GLY A 239 -11.48 -27.61 -2.43
C GLY A 239 -10.13 -27.08 -1.96
N SER A 240 -10.00 -26.64 -0.70
CA SER A 240 -8.69 -26.37 -0.08
C SER A 240 -7.97 -27.67 0.28
N GLU A 241 -6.64 -27.67 0.24
CA GLU A 241 -5.83 -28.77 0.77
C GLU A 241 -5.97 -28.81 2.29
N GLN A 242 -6.35 -29.97 2.84
CA GLN A 242 -6.67 -30.12 4.27
C GLN A 242 -5.68 -31.01 5.01
N ALA A 243 -4.60 -31.47 4.36
CA ALA A 243 -3.64 -32.40 4.95
C ALA A 243 -3.03 -31.85 6.25
N LEU A 244 -2.65 -30.58 6.27
CA LEU A 244 -2.19 -29.89 7.48
C LEU A 244 -3.26 -29.85 8.57
N LEU A 245 -4.49 -29.46 8.23
CA LEU A 245 -5.58 -29.32 9.21
C LEU A 245 -6.11 -30.65 9.75
N ASN A 246 -5.89 -31.75 9.04
CA ASN A 246 -6.19 -33.07 9.57
C ASN A 246 -5.28 -33.44 10.74
N HIS A 247 -4.04 -32.92 10.76
CA HIS A 247 -3.08 -33.12 11.82
C HIS A 247 -3.12 -32.01 12.89
N TYR A 248 -3.43 -30.78 12.47
CA TYR A 248 -3.44 -29.58 13.31
C TYR A 248 -4.73 -28.75 13.11
N PRO A 249 -5.92 -29.29 13.48
CA PRO A 249 -7.21 -28.63 13.27
C PRO A 249 -7.37 -27.30 14.04
N GLU A 250 -6.54 -27.06 15.05
CA GLU A 250 -6.56 -25.87 15.91
C GLU A 250 -5.92 -24.63 15.28
N LEU A 251 -5.12 -24.77 14.21
CA LEU A 251 -4.36 -23.67 13.61
C LEU A 251 -5.19 -22.43 13.26
N PRO A 252 -6.37 -22.56 12.60
CA PRO A 252 -7.18 -21.38 12.26
C PRO A 252 -7.62 -20.58 13.50
N GLN A 253 -7.96 -21.30 14.58
CA GLN A 253 -8.38 -20.67 15.83
C GLN A 253 -7.18 -20.03 16.54
N TYR A 254 -6.01 -20.68 16.53
CA TYR A 254 -4.78 -20.12 17.09
C TYR A 254 -4.39 -18.80 16.41
N PHE A 255 -4.39 -18.76 15.08
CA PHE A 255 -4.06 -17.54 14.32
C PHE A 255 -5.11 -16.42 14.49
N ARG A 256 -6.38 -16.79 14.68
CA ARG A 256 -7.42 -15.83 15.06
C ARG A 256 -7.16 -15.20 16.43
N ASP A 257 -6.65 -15.97 17.38
CA ASP A 257 -6.39 -15.45 18.72
C ASP A 257 -5.16 -14.53 18.72
N ILE A 258 -4.16 -14.77 17.85
CA ILE A 258 -3.10 -13.78 17.57
C ILE A 258 -3.71 -12.48 17.04
N GLU A 259 -4.56 -12.54 16.01
CA GLU A 259 -5.20 -11.33 15.45
C GLU A 259 -5.93 -10.51 16.53
N LYS A 260 -6.70 -11.17 17.40
CA LYS A 260 -7.42 -10.50 18.50
C LYS A 260 -6.48 -9.85 19.51
N GLU A 261 -5.39 -10.53 19.87
CA GLU A 261 -4.41 -10.00 20.81
C GLU A 261 -3.72 -8.73 20.27
N PHE A 262 -3.45 -8.71 18.96
CA PHE A 262 -2.81 -7.56 18.33
C PHE A 262 -3.81 -6.47 17.91
N ASP A 263 -5.12 -6.74 17.97
CA ASP A 263 -6.21 -5.88 17.49
C ASP A 263 -6.00 -5.38 16.04
N MET A 264 -5.46 -6.26 15.19
CA MET A 264 -5.18 -5.97 13.80
C MET A 264 -5.02 -7.26 12.99
N PHE A 265 -5.25 -7.17 11.67
CA PHE A 265 -4.88 -8.25 10.77
C PHE A 265 -3.36 -8.35 10.69
N VAL A 266 -2.87 -9.59 10.75
CA VAL A 266 -1.45 -9.88 10.83
C VAL A 266 -1.05 -10.91 9.78
N ASP A 267 0.17 -10.73 9.30
CA ASP A 267 0.97 -11.70 8.58
C ASP A 267 1.89 -12.37 9.60
N VAL A 268 1.84 -13.70 9.71
CA VAL A 268 2.58 -14.47 10.70
C VAL A 268 3.39 -15.57 10.01
N GLU A 269 4.71 -15.56 10.22
CA GLU A 269 5.58 -16.68 9.86
C GLU A 269 5.59 -17.68 11.03
N TRP A 270 5.37 -18.95 10.74
CA TRP A 270 5.23 -20.00 11.75
C TRP A 270 5.93 -21.30 11.34
N ALA A 271 6.23 -22.12 12.34
CA ALA A 271 6.85 -23.42 12.18
C ALA A 271 6.34 -24.40 13.23
N ILE A 272 6.27 -25.69 12.89
CA ILE A 272 5.91 -26.77 13.80
C ILE A 272 7.13 -27.68 13.97
N GLU A 273 7.64 -27.78 15.19
CA GLU A 273 8.72 -28.70 15.57
C GLU A 273 8.24 -29.54 16.75
N ASN A 274 8.36 -30.87 16.64
CA ASN A 274 7.89 -31.82 17.66
C ASN A 274 6.43 -31.59 18.09
N ASN A 275 5.52 -31.42 17.12
CA ASN A 275 4.10 -31.10 17.32
C ASN A 275 3.81 -29.82 18.11
N ARG A 276 4.79 -28.91 18.22
CA ARG A 276 4.62 -27.61 18.86
C ARG A 276 4.72 -26.51 17.83
N LEU A 277 3.71 -25.64 17.80
CA LEU A 277 3.69 -24.44 16.96
C LEU A 277 4.57 -23.35 17.58
N PHE A 278 5.45 -22.79 16.76
CA PHE A 278 6.31 -21.67 17.05
C PHE A 278 5.99 -20.51 16.13
N ILE A 279 5.84 -19.32 16.71
CA ILE A 279 5.72 -18.07 15.97
C ILE A 279 7.12 -17.51 15.73
N LEU A 280 7.52 -17.45 14.46
CA LEU A 280 8.85 -16.99 14.06
C LEU A 280 8.85 -15.47 13.86
N GLN A 281 7.74 -14.93 13.37
CA GLN A 281 7.58 -13.51 13.10
C GLN A 281 6.10 -13.11 13.01
N ILE A 282 5.77 -11.88 13.43
CA ILE A 282 4.45 -11.26 13.24
C ILE A 282 4.65 -9.87 12.61
N ARG A 283 3.82 -9.51 11.64
CA ARG A 283 3.77 -8.19 11.00
C ARG A 283 2.31 -7.74 10.79
N PRO A 284 2.00 -6.43 10.91
CA PRO A 284 0.70 -5.91 10.51
C PRO A 284 0.46 -6.02 9.00
N ILE A 285 -0.76 -6.37 8.59
CA ILE A 285 -1.18 -6.24 7.18
C ILE A 285 -1.61 -4.79 6.95
N THR A 286 -0.70 -3.96 6.42
CA THR A 286 -0.94 -2.53 6.19
C THR A 286 -1.59 -2.22 4.84
N LYS A 287 -1.41 -3.10 3.84
CA LYS A 287 -2.03 -2.99 2.51
C LYS A 287 -3.20 -3.95 2.38
N LEU A 288 -4.25 -3.71 3.16
CA LEU A 288 -5.55 -4.23 2.75
C LEU A 288 -5.97 -3.36 1.57
N GLN A 289 -5.96 -3.90 0.34
CA GLN A 289 -6.79 -3.27 -0.67
C GLN A 289 -8.19 -3.19 -0.09
N PRO A 290 -8.89 -2.04 -0.18
CA PRO A 290 -10.21 -1.91 0.40
C PRO A 290 -11.02 -3.08 -0.11
N VAL A 291 -11.36 -3.98 0.84
CA VAL A 291 -12.35 -5.04 0.65
C VAL A 291 -13.44 -4.36 -0.14
N SER A 292 -13.75 -4.88 -1.33
CA SER A 292 -14.99 -4.53 -2.02
C SER A 292 -16.07 -4.77 -0.98
N SER A 293 -16.42 -3.70 -0.27
CA SER A 293 -17.26 -3.83 0.90
C SER A 293 -18.52 -4.52 0.38
N PRO A 294 -19.18 -5.38 1.16
CA PRO A 294 -20.37 -6.09 0.70
C PRO A 294 -21.51 -5.19 0.18
N ASN A 295 -21.33 -3.86 0.20
CA ASN A 295 -22.21 -2.84 -0.34
C ASN A 295 -21.74 -2.18 -1.66
N TYR A 296 -20.54 -2.48 -2.19
CA TYR A 296 -20.06 -1.89 -3.46
C TYR A 296 -20.29 -2.84 -4.63
N LEU A 297 -21.11 -2.41 -5.60
CA LEU A 297 -21.31 -3.11 -6.86
C LEU A 297 -20.19 -2.74 -7.82
N TRP A 298 -19.47 -3.76 -8.30
CA TRP A 298 -18.45 -3.65 -9.34
C TRP A 298 -19.00 -4.26 -10.63
N THR A 299 -18.90 -3.53 -11.74
CA THR A 299 -19.44 -3.94 -13.05
C THR A 299 -18.41 -3.73 -14.15
N ASP A 300 -18.42 -4.61 -15.16
CA ASP A 300 -17.66 -4.49 -16.39
C ASP A 300 -18.55 -4.11 -17.60
N GLU A 301 -19.83 -3.77 -17.41
CA GLU A 301 -20.75 -3.49 -18.53
C GLU A 301 -20.24 -2.36 -19.45
N ASN A 302 -19.96 -1.17 -18.90
CA ASN A 302 -19.44 -0.06 -19.71
C ASN A 302 -17.92 -0.14 -19.94
N VAL A 303 -17.19 -0.71 -18.98
CA VAL A 303 -15.72 -0.74 -19.06
C VAL A 303 -15.24 -1.82 -20.02
N GLY A 304 -15.94 -2.95 -20.07
CA GLY A 304 -15.66 -4.06 -20.98
C GLY A 304 -15.87 -3.71 -22.45
N GLU A 305 -16.65 -2.67 -22.78
CA GLU A 305 -16.72 -2.15 -24.15
C GLU A 305 -15.44 -1.39 -24.55
N VAL A 306 -14.86 -0.65 -23.61
CA VAL A 306 -13.67 0.18 -23.83
C VAL A 306 -12.37 -0.62 -23.67
N ILE A 307 -12.36 -1.54 -22.70
CA ILE A 307 -11.22 -2.39 -22.33
C ILE A 307 -11.74 -3.84 -22.18
N PRO A 308 -12.00 -4.55 -23.31
CA PRO A 308 -12.61 -5.88 -23.29
C PRO A 308 -11.70 -6.98 -22.74
N ASP A 309 -10.40 -6.81 -22.92
CA ASP A 309 -9.40 -7.83 -22.63
C ASP A 309 -8.69 -7.64 -21.29
N VAL A 310 -7.96 -8.67 -20.87
CA VAL A 310 -7.11 -8.60 -19.69
C VAL A 310 -5.97 -7.59 -19.87
N VAL A 311 -5.73 -6.80 -18.83
CA VAL A 311 -4.74 -5.74 -18.78
C VAL A 311 -3.51 -6.24 -18.02
N THR A 312 -2.33 -6.06 -18.60
CA THR A 312 -1.08 -6.41 -17.90
C THR A 312 -0.81 -5.47 -16.72
N PRO A 313 -0.03 -5.88 -15.70
CA PRO A 313 0.34 -5.00 -14.60
C PRO A 313 1.01 -3.69 -15.06
N PHE A 314 1.83 -3.74 -16.13
CA PHE A 314 2.46 -2.56 -16.70
C PHE A 314 1.43 -1.61 -17.33
N SER A 315 0.53 -2.13 -18.17
CA SER A 315 -0.56 -1.34 -18.76
C SER A 315 -1.46 -0.73 -17.68
N TRP A 316 -1.77 -1.48 -16.62
CA TRP A 316 -2.56 -0.98 -15.50
C TRP A 316 -1.85 0.12 -14.72
N SER A 317 -0.52 0.02 -14.55
CA SER A 317 0.26 1.08 -13.89
C SER A 317 0.18 2.43 -14.60
N ILE A 318 -0.12 2.42 -15.90
CA ILE A 318 -0.35 3.62 -16.72
C ILE A 318 -1.82 4.02 -16.70
N LEU A 319 -2.74 3.06 -16.86
CA LEU A 319 -4.17 3.32 -16.95
C LEU A 319 -4.77 3.77 -15.62
N ASN A 320 -4.38 3.16 -14.50
CA ASN A 320 -4.95 3.41 -13.19
C ASN A 320 -4.86 4.88 -12.75
N PRO A 321 -3.69 5.55 -12.82
CA PRO A 321 -3.60 6.98 -12.55
C PRO A 321 -4.46 7.83 -13.48
N ILE A 322 -4.66 7.42 -14.73
CA ILE A 322 -5.48 8.17 -15.69
C ILE A 322 -6.96 8.04 -15.32
N VAL A 323 -7.48 6.81 -15.16
CA VAL A 323 -8.91 6.57 -14.95
C VAL A 323 -9.34 6.95 -13.54
N ASN A 324 -8.63 6.52 -12.48
CA ASN A 324 -8.99 6.90 -11.12
C ASN A 324 -8.62 8.35 -10.81
N GLY A 325 -7.48 8.81 -11.32
CA GLY A 325 -7.01 10.17 -11.09
C GLY A 325 -7.90 11.23 -11.74
N ALA A 326 -8.48 10.97 -12.92
CA ALA A 326 -9.43 11.89 -13.54
C ALA A 326 -10.69 12.12 -12.70
N PHE A 327 -11.23 11.07 -12.08
CA PHE A 327 -12.37 11.20 -11.17
C PHE A 327 -11.99 11.84 -9.84
N LEU A 328 -10.81 11.52 -9.29
CA LEU A 328 -10.29 12.19 -8.09
C LEU A 328 -10.12 13.70 -8.34
N TYR A 329 -9.67 14.08 -9.53
CA TYR A 329 -9.59 15.48 -9.95
C TYR A 329 -10.95 16.17 -9.89
N PHE A 330 -11.99 15.56 -10.47
CA PHE A 330 -13.37 16.07 -10.41
C PHE A 330 -13.86 16.23 -8.96
N ILE A 331 -13.72 15.19 -8.12
CA ILE A 331 -14.17 15.20 -6.72
C ILE A 331 -13.47 16.31 -5.94
N ARG A 332 -12.14 16.45 -6.07
CA ARG A 332 -11.36 17.52 -5.43
C ARG A 332 -11.82 18.91 -5.87
N LYS A 333 -11.99 19.13 -7.18
CA LYS A 333 -12.42 20.43 -7.73
C LYS A 333 -13.85 20.78 -7.33
N SER A 334 -14.71 19.78 -7.13
CA SER A 334 -16.07 19.98 -6.64
C SER A 334 -16.15 20.32 -5.14
N GLY A 335 -15.08 20.08 -4.37
CA GLY A 335 -15.05 20.31 -2.92
C GLY A 335 -15.71 19.21 -2.11
N LEU A 336 -15.87 18.02 -2.68
CA LEU A 336 -16.28 16.83 -1.94
C LEU A 336 -15.10 16.28 -1.12
N PRO A 337 -15.37 15.69 0.06
CA PRO A 337 -14.33 14.96 0.78
C PRO A 337 -13.84 13.81 -0.10
N VAL A 338 -12.51 13.63 -0.11
CA VAL A 338 -11.87 12.51 -0.78
C VAL A 338 -11.51 11.50 0.29
N ASP A 339 -12.21 10.38 0.32
CA ASP A 339 -11.81 9.25 1.16
C ASP A 339 -10.48 8.70 0.63
N ALA A 340 -9.56 8.32 1.54
CA ALA A 340 -8.22 7.83 1.17
C ALA A 340 -8.28 6.57 0.27
N ASP A 341 -9.37 5.80 0.36
CA ASP A 341 -9.58 4.54 -0.35
C ASP A 341 -10.48 4.67 -1.58
N LEU A 342 -10.68 5.89 -2.10
CA LEU A 342 -11.59 6.13 -3.21
C LEU A 342 -11.06 5.53 -4.52
N GLN A 343 -11.51 4.31 -4.83
CA GLN A 343 -11.17 3.57 -6.05
C GLN A 343 -12.42 3.31 -6.90
N LEU A 344 -12.54 4.05 -8.02
CA LEU A 344 -13.64 3.90 -8.97
C LEU A 344 -13.39 2.80 -9.99
N PHE A 345 -12.13 2.54 -10.34
CA PHE A 345 -11.73 1.47 -11.23
C PHE A 345 -10.76 0.52 -10.53
N GLY A 346 -11.03 -0.77 -10.61
CA GLY A 346 -10.26 -1.82 -9.96
C GLY A 346 -9.93 -2.93 -10.95
N LEU A 347 -8.91 -3.73 -10.63
CA LEU A 347 -8.64 -4.95 -11.35
C LEU A 347 -9.21 -6.15 -10.59
N TYR A 348 -9.90 -7.01 -11.32
CA TYR A 348 -10.23 -8.36 -10.84
C TYR A 348 -9.89 -9.36 -11.94
N LYS A 349 -9.03 -10.34 -11.62
CA LYS A 349 -8.46 -11.30 -12.59
C LYS A 349 -7.91 -10.62 -13.85
N ASN A 350 -7.20 -9.50 -13.66
CA ASN A 350 -6.64 -8.64 -14.71
C ASN A 350 -7.67 -8.00 -15.66
N LYS A 351 -8.97 -8.08 -15.39
CA LYS A 351 -9.98 -7.28 -16.08
C LYS A 351 -10.31 -6.03 -15.28
N VAL A 352 -10.64 -4.94 -15.98
CA VAL A 352 -10.98 -3.66 -15.35
C VAL A 352 -12.47 -3.64 -15.01
N TYR A 353 -12.77 -3.37 -13.75
CA TYR A 353 -14.13 -3.21 -13.23
C TYR A 353 -14.34 -1.79 -12.71
N PHE A 354 -15.58 -1.33 -12.81
CA PHE A 354 -16.03 -0.04 -12.33
C PHE A 354 -16.92 -0.16 -11.09
N ASN A 355 -16.63 0.62 -10.06
CA ASN A 355 -17.40 0.70 -8.84
C ASN A 355 -18.62 1.61 -9.02
N SER A 356 -19.73 1.03 -9.48
CA SER A 356 -20.95 1.77 -9.75
C SER A 356 -21.61 2.30 -8.48
N THR A 357 -21.48 1.62 -7.33
CA THR A 357 -22.00 2.14 -6.06
C THR A 357 -21.26 3.41 -5.64
N LEU A 358 -19.93 3.42 -5.68
CA LEU A 358 -19.13 4.58 -5.31
C LEU A 358 -19.38 5.74 -6.27
N PHE A 359 -19.46 5.46 -7.57
CA PHE A 359 -19.85 6.45 -8.56
C PHE A 359 -21.23 7.05 -8.25
N ASN A 360 -22.22 6.21 -7.95
CA ASN A 360 -23.55 6.67 -7.56
C ASN A 360 -23.54 7.53 -6.30
N LYS A 361 -22.72 7.22 -5.28
CA LYS A 361 -22.55 8.08 -4.10
C LYS A 361 -21.98 9.46 -4.44
N VAL A 362 -20.99 9.51 -5.34
CA VAL A 362 -20.43 10.77 -5.84
C VAL A 362 -21.49 11.54 -6.61
N LEU A 363 -22.24 10.86 -7.47
CA LEU A 363 -23.32 11.45 -8.26
C LEU A 363 -24.49 11.97 -7.40
N GLN A 364 -24.88 11.28 -6.33
CA GLN A 364 -25.92 11.74 -5.37
C GLN A 364 -25.58 13.08 -4.72
N ASN A 365 -24.31 13.50 -4.73
CA ASN A 365 -23.90 14.82 -4.26
C ASN A 365 -24.18 15.96 -5.25
N PHE A 366 -24.63 15.62 -6.46
CA PHE A 366 -25.02 16.54 -7.52
C PHE A 366 -26.48 16.35 -7.92
N TYR A 367 -27.00 15.11 -7.85
CA TYR A 367 -28.40 14.82 -8.18
C TYR A 367 -29.34 14.88 -6.97
N LEU A 368 -30.56 15.37 -7.21
CA LEU A 368 -31.69 15.19 -6.31
C LEU A 368 -32.41 13.91 -6.73
N GLN A 369 -32.27 12.84 -5.93
CA GLN A 369 -33.20 11.72 -6.02
C GLN A 369 -34.45 12.05 -5.18
N PRO A 370 -35.67 11.82 -5.69
CA PRO A 370 -36.83 11.82 -4.82
C PRO A 370 -36.63 10.71 -3.78
N GLU A 371 -36.83 11.02 -2.50
CA GLU A 371 -36.88 9.99 -1.46
C GLU A 371 -37.92 8.95 -1.87
N LYS A 372 -37.50 7.68 -2.02
CA LYS A 372 -38.42 6.55 -2.08
C LYS A 372 -38.98 6.32 -0.67
N ASP A 373 -39.83 7.23 -0.22
CA ASP A 373 -40.60 7.06 1.00
C ASP A 373 -41.97 6.45 0.66
N GLY A 374 -42.37 5.48 1.47
CA GLY A 374 -43.51 4.60 1.25
C GLY A 374 -44.87 5.31 1.09
N GLN A 375 -45.85 4.49 0.72
CA GLN A 375 -47.22 4.77 0.27
C GLN A 375 -48.13 5.64 1.16
N ASP A 376 -47.64 6.54 2.02
CA ASP A 376 -48.51 7.40 2.84
C ASP A 376 -48.72 8.79 2.23
N GLY A 377 -49.82 8.89 1.48
CA GLY A 377 -50.28 10.03 0.68
C GLY A 377 -50.73 11.29 1.43
N THR A 378 -50.13 11.67 2.55
CA THR A 378 -50.43 12.98 3.19
C THR A 378 -49.21 13.59 3.88
N ARG A 379 -48.32 14.25 3.12
CA ARG A 379 -47.32 15.16 3.71
C ARG A 379 -47.26 16.52 3.02
N ASN A 380 -47.14 17.54 3.86
CA ASN A 380 -47.19 18.96 3.54
C ASN A 380 -45.97 19.37 2.69
N LYS A 381 -46.17 19.79 1.43
CA LYS A 381 -45.11 20.12 0.44
C LYS A 381 -44.03 21.07 0.99
N LEU A 382 -44.42 21.97 1.90
CA LEU A 382 -43.53 22.93 2.55
C LEU A 382 -42.45 22.26 3.42
N SER A 383 -42.78 21.17 4.10
CA SER A 383 -41.85 20.44 4.99
C SER A 383 -40.77 19.68 4.23
N VAL A 384 -41.09 19.19 3.03
CA VAL A 384 -40.15 18.54 2.12
C VAL A 384 -39.19 19.59 1.51
N LEU A 385 -39.72 20.76 1.13
CA LEU A 385 -38.92 21.85 0.58
C LEU A 385 -37.88 22.37 1.59
N VAL A 386 -38.28 22.58 2.86
CA VAL A 386 -37.38 23.04 3.93
C VAL A 386 -36.28 22.03 4.23
N LYS A 387 -36.57 20.72 4.17
CA LYS A 387 -35.58 19.66 4.35
C LYS A 387 -34.58 19.56 3.19
N LEU A 388 -35.01 19.87 1.97
CA LEU A 388 -34.16 19.83 0.77
C LEU A 388 -33.33 21.12 0.57
N LEU A 389 -33.75 22.25 1.14
CA LEU A 389 -33.14 23.57 0.93
C LEU A 389 -31.62 23.63 1.21
N PRO A 390 -31.08 23.07 2.31
CA PRO A 390 -29.63 23.08 2.55
C PRO A 390 -28.87 22.28 1.49
N ARG A 391 -29.40 21.12 1.06
CA ARG A 391 -28.78 20.30 0.01
C ARG A 391 -28.79 21.03 -1.34
N LEU A 392 -29.90 21.69 -1.68
CA LEU A 392 -30.01 22.52 -2.89
C LEU A 392 -28.97 23.65 -2.92
N MET A 393 -28.77 24.33 -1.79
CA MET A 393 -27.76 25.39 -1.67
C MET A 393 -26.33 24.85 -1.88
N TRP A 394 -26.00 23.69 -1.30
CA TRP A 394 -24.70 23.07 -1.48
C TRP A 394 -24.46 22.56 -2.91
N VAL A 395 -25.47 21.93 -3.53
CA VAL A 395 -25.42 21.51 -4.93
C VAL A 395 -25.22 22.74 -5.83
N GLY A 396 -26.03 23.79 -5.64
CA GLY A 396 -25.90 25.06 -6.36
C GLY A 396 -24.52 25.71 -6.20
N TYR A 397 -23.97 25.73 -4.99
CA TYR A 397 -22.61 26.22 -4.73
C TYR A 397 -21.56 25.41 -5.51
N ARG A 398 -21.64 24.07 -5.49
CA ARG A 398 -20.69 23.19 -6.20
C ARG A 398 -20.74 23.41 -7.71
N ILE A 399 -21.94 23.53 -8.28
CA ILE A 399 -22.13 23.83 -9.70
C ILE A 399 -21.53 25.19 -10.04
N LEU A 400 -21.88 26.24 -9.30
CA LEU A 400 -21.36 27.60 -9.52
C LEU A 400 -19.83 27.67 -9.39
N ARG A 401 -19.26 26.86 -8.49
CA ARG A 401 -17.81 26.74 -8.34
C ARG A 401 -17.19 26.06 -9.57
N LEU A 402 -17.73 24.93 -10.02
CA LEU A 402 -17.20 24.19 -11.17
C LEU A 402 -17.36 24.98 -12.48
N THR A 403 -18.48 25.67 -12.69
CA THR A 403 -18.69 26.52 -13.88
C THR A 403 -17.77 27.72 -13.94
N ARG A 404 -17.24 28.18 -12.80
CA ARG A 404 -16.20 29.22 -12.77
C ARG A 404 -14.80 28.66 -12.98
N ILE A 405 -14.49 27.51 -12.39
CA ILE A 405 -13.13 26.94 -12.40
C ILE A 405 -12.82 26.25 -13.74
N LEU A 406 -13.72 25.41 -14.24
CA LEU A 406 -13.44 24.56 -15.40
C LEU A 406 -13.10 25.38 -16.67
N PRO A 407 -13.85 26.44 -17.05
CA PRO A 407 -13.50 27.23 -18.23
C PRO A 407 -12.12 27.91 -18.12
N GLN A 408 -11.75 28.37 -16.91
CA GLN A 408 -10.43 28.99 -16.68
C GLN A 408 -9.30 27.98 -16.84
N GLU A 409 -9.47 26.77 -16.31
CA GLU A 409 -8.51 25.68 -16.43
C GLU A 409 -8.41 25.20 -17.89
N ILE A 410 -9.53 25.08 -18.61
CA ILE A 410 -9.54 24.74 -20.05
C ILE A 410 -8.75 25.78 -20.83
N TYR A 411 -9.06 27.07 -20.67
CA TYR A 411 -8.38 28.15 -21.39
C TYR A 411 -6.89 28.24 -21.04
N ARG A 412 -6.53 27.95 -19.79
CA ARG A 412 -5.13 27.83 -19.37
C ARG A 412 -4.45 26.65 -20.06
N THR A 413 -5.06 25.47 -20.05
CA THR A 413 -4.54 24.24 -20.65
C THR A 413 -4.37 24.38 -22.15
N GLU A 414 -5.34 25.01 -22.82
CA GLU A 414 -5.32 25.30 -24.24
C GLU A 414 -4.16 26.25 -24.57
N ARG A 415 -3.99 27.34 -23.80
CA ARG A 415 -2.83 28.24 -23.96
C ARG A 415 -1.50 27.54 -23.73
N GLU A 416 -1.37 26.75 -22.68
CA GLU A 416 -0.16 25.97 -22.39
C GLU A 416 0.11 24.93 -23.50
N TYR A 417 -0.93 24.27 -24.01
CA TYR A 417 -0.82 23.34 -25.14
C TYR A 417 -0.34 24.07 -26.40
N HIS A 418 -0.92 25.21 -26.76
CA HIS A 418 -0.50 25.98 -27.93
C HIS A 418 0.91 26.56 -27.79
N GLN A 419 1.30 26.99 -26.59
CA GLN A 419 2.67 27.44 -26.28
C GLN A 419 3.68 26.29 -26.33
N ASN A 420 3.29 25.07 -25.94
CA ASN A 420 4.14 23.89 -25.95
C ASN A 420 4.08 23.08 -27.26
N LYS A 421 3.12 23.36 -28.17
CA LYS A 421 3.02 22.71 -29.48
C LYS A 421 4.25 22.99 -30.37
N THR A 422 4.91 24.13 -30.15
CA THR A 422 6.21 24.48 -30.76
C THR A 422 7.40 23.77 -30.11
N ARG A 423 7.20 23.12 -28.96
CA ARG A 423 8.15 22.26 -28.23
C ARG A 423 7.68 20.82 -28.19
N ARG A 424 7.22 20.24 -29.32
CA ARG A 424 7.25 18.77 -29.41
C ARG A 424 8.72 18.37 -29.20
N PRO A 425 9.06 17.59 -28.17
CA PRO A 425 10.37 16.96 -28.15
C PRO A 425 10.33 16.05 -29.39
N SER A 426 11.07 16.40 -30.45
CA SER A 426 11.53 15.33 -31.30
C SER A 426 12.36 14.47 -30.35
N VAL A 427 11.90 13.24 -30.11
CA VAL A 427 12.76 12.26 -29.46
C VAL A 427 13.86 12.03 -30.47
N ALA A 428 14.90 12.86 -30.41
CA ALA A 428 16.06 12.70 -31.26
C ALA A 428 16.56 11.26 -31.03
N PRO A 429 16.98 10.53 -32.07
CA PRO A 429 17.38 9.13 -31.98
C PRO A 429 18.59 8.86 -31.05
N GLN A 430 19.09 9.86 -30.34
CA GLN A 430 20.17 9.80 -29.35
C GLN A 430 19.78 10.45 -28.01
N THR A 431 18.57 10.20 -27.51
CA THR A 431 18.19 10.61 -26.13
C THR A 431 18.66 9.56 -25.14
N SER A 432 19.22 9.99 -24.01
CA SER A 432 19.61 9.08 -22.93
C SER A 432 18.36 8.40 -22.35
N PRO A 433 18.48 7.17 -21.80
CA PRO A 433 17.34 6.48 -21.17
C PRO A 433 16.63 7.31 -20.08
N GLN A 434 17.37 8.17 -19.39
CA GLN A 434 16.84 9.07 -18.35
C GLN A 434 15.98 10.20 -18.94
N GLU A 435 16.42 10.80 -20.04
CA GLU A 435 15.64 11.84 -20.75
C GLU A 435 14.37 11.24 -21.36
N SER A 436 14.45 10.03 -21.92
CA SER A 436 13.26 9.32 -22.40
C SER A 436 12.29 9.02 -21.26
N LEU A 437 12.78 8.59 -20.09
CA LEU A 437 11.94 8.34 -18.92
C LEU A 437 11.29 9.63 -18.41
N GLN A 438 12.02 10.74 -18.36
CA GLN A 438 11.47 12.03 -17.95
C GLN A 438 10.43 12.55 -18.94
N ALA A 439 10.68 12.40 -20.25
CA ALA A 439 9.70 12.73 -21.28
C ALA A 439 8.42 11.89 -21.13
N MET A 440 8.54 10.58 -20.86
CA MET A 440 7.40 9.71 -20.59
C MET A 440 6.61 10.17 -19.35
N LYS A 441 7.29 10.51 -18.25
CA LYS A 441 6.64 11.04 -17.04
C LYS A 441 5.86 12.32 -17.32
N ASN A 442 6.47 13.28 -18.02
CA ASN A 442 5.82 14.54 -18.37
C ASN A 442 4.57 14.31 -19.24
N VAL A 443 4.62 13.37 -20.19
CA VAL A 443 3.46 13.00 -21.01
C VAL A 443 2.35 12.37 -20.16
N LEU A 444 2.70 11.47 -19.24
CA LEU A 444 1.74 10.82 -18.35
C LEU A 444 1.07 11.82 -17.39
N GLU A 445 1.83 12.75 -16.81
CA GLU A 445 1.30 13.82 -15.96
C GLU A 445 0.36 14.74 -16.74
N TYR A 446 0.74 15.12 -17.96
CA TYR A 446 -0.10 15.93 -18.83
C TYR A 446 -1.39 15.20 -19.23
N GLN A 447 -1.30 13.91 -19.60
CA GLN A 447 -2.46 13.08 -19.90
C GLN A 447 -3.41 12.95 -18.70
N HIS A 448 -2.87 12.72 -17.50
CA HIS A 448 -3.66 12.65 -16.28
C HIS A 448 -4.44 13.94 -16.02
N PHE A 449 -3.80 15.10 -16.19
CA PHE A 449 -4.45 16.41 -16.04
C PHE A 449 -5.54 16.66 -17.09
N VAL A 450 -5.25 16.43 -18.38
CA VAL A 450 -6.21 16.60 -19.47
C VAL A 450 -7.41 15.68 -19.30
N MET A 451 -7.18 14.42 -18.90
CA MET A 451 -8.27 13.48 -18.65
C MET A 451 -9.14 13.93 -17.47
N GLY A 452 -8.54 14.47 -16.40
CA GLY A 452 -9.28 15.06 -15.30
C GLY A 452 -10.21 16.20 -15.74
N LEU A 453 -9.74 17.09 -16.62
CA LEU A 453 -10.58 18.13 -17.21
C LEU A 453 -11.69 17.57 -18.09
N HIS A 454 -11.36 16.63 -18.98
CA HIS A 454 -12.33 16.00 -19.88
C HIS A 454 -13.47 15.33 -19.09
N VAL A 455 -13.14 14.44 -18.15
CA VAL A 455 -14.13 13.77 -17.29
C VAL A 455 -14.98 14.77 -16.51
N SER A 456 -14.36 15.82 -15.95
CA SER A 456 -15.09 16.86 -15.24
C SER A 456 -16.11 17.60 -16.12
N CYS A 457 -15.74 17.88 -17.37
CA CYS A 457 -16.63 18.54 -18.33
C CYS A 457 -17.77 17.62 -18.76
N THR A 458 -17.48 16.35 -19.04
CA THR A 458 -18.49 15.35 -19.40
C THR A 458 -19.54 15.17 -18.31
N ILE A 459 -19.10 15.05 -17.04
CA ILE A 459 -20.01 14.94 -15.89
C ILE A 459 -20.86 16.21 -15.73
N MET A 460 -20.26 17.39 -15.89
CA MET A 460 -21.00 18.66 -15.82
C MET A 460 -21.99 18.82 -16.97
N GLY A 461 -21.63 18.41 -18.19
CA GLY A 461 -22.49 18.44 -19.36
C GLY A 461 -23.74 17.56 -19.17
N GLU A 462 -23.54 16.32 -18.73
CA GLU A 462 -24.63 15.39 -18.39
C GLU A 462 -25.54 15.97 -17.31
N PHE A 463 -24.96 16.61 -16.30
CA PHE A 463 -25.74 17.26 -15.24
C PHE A 463 -26.61 18.42 -15.76
N PHE A 464 -26.07 19.29 -16.61
CA PHE A 464 -26.84 20.37 -17.24
C PHE A 464 -27.93 19.83 -18.14
N TYR A 465 -27.63 18.81 -18.94
CA TYR A 465 -28.60 18.13 -19.78
C TYR A 465 -29.80 17.64 -18.97
N GLN A 466 -29.56 16.93 -17.87
CA GLN A 466 -30.64 16.42 -17.02
C GLN A 466 -31.46 17.51 -16.32
N ILE A 467 -30.85 18.64 -15.93
CA ILE A 467 -31.61 19.79 -15.42
C ILE A 467 -32.54 20.31 -16.51
N LEU A 468 -32.00 20.56 -17.70
CA LEU A 468 -32.77 21.10 -18.82
C LEU A 468 -33.89 20.13 -19.21
N ASP A 469 -33.61 18.84 -19.27
CA ASP A 469 -34.57 17.80 -19.59
C ASP A 469 -35.70 17.74 -18.55
N LYS A 470 -35.39 17.76 -17.25
CA LYS A 470 -36.41 17.81 -16.19
C LYS A 470 -37.23 19.09 -16.21
N LEU A 471 -36.59 20.23 -16.45
CA LEU A 471 -37.29 21.51 -16.58
C LEU A 471 -38.22 21.50 -17.78
N ALA A 472 -37.75 21.03 -18.93
CA ALA A 472 -38.52 20.88 -20.16
C ALA A 472 -39.74 19.97 -19.95
N HIS A 473 -39.55 18.80 -19.33
CA HIS A 473 -40.64 17.88 -18.99
C HIS A 473 -41.63 18.48 -17.97
N SER A 474 -41.15 19.26 -16.99
CA SER A 474 -42.02 19.90 -15.99
C SER A 474 -42.80 21.10 -16.51
N TRP A 475 -42.29 21.76 -17.56
CA TRP A 475 -42.93 22.92 -18.20
C TRP A 475 -43.87 22.52 -19.34
N MET A 476 -43.64 21.35 -19.96
CA MET A 476 -44.43 20.84 -21.07
C MET A 476 -45.32 19.69 -20.62
N GLU A 477 -46.44 19.98 -19.94
CA GLU A 477 -47.52 19.01 -19.82
C GLU A 477 -48.28 18.90 -21.16
N ALA A 478 -48.19 17.70 -21.75
CA ALA A 478 -49.16 17.07 -22.66
C ALA A 478 -49.58 17.79 -23.97
N GLU A 479 -48.67 18.03 -24.93
CA GLU A 479 -48.96 17.74 -26.37
C GLU A 479 -47.83 18.00 -27.39
N ARG A 480 -46.66 18.55 -27.04
CA ARG A 480 -45.57 18.72 -28.03
C ARG A 480 -44.20 18.41 -27.43
N VAL A 481 -43.71 17.20 -27.68
CA VAL A 481 -42.34 16.78 -27.35
C VAL A 481 -41.39 17.44 -28.35
N ILE A 482 -40.78 18.56 -27.94
CA ILE A 482 -39.49 18.99 -28.50
C ILE A 482 -38.46 18.53 -27.47
N GLY A 483 -37.73 17.45 -27.77
CA GLY A 483 -36.74 16.87 -26.84
C GLY A 483 -35.63 17.86 -26.50
N ALA A 484 -34.98 17.68 -25.35
CA ALA A 484 -33.84 18.49 -24.89
C ALA A 484 -32.71 18.57 -25.94
N GLU A 485 -32.57 17.53 -26.78
CA GLU A 485 -31.68 17.50 -27.95
C GLU A 485 -31.95 18.66 -28.92
N ALA A 486 -33.20 18.93 -29.26
CA ALA A 486 -33.57 20.00 -30.20
C ALA A 486 -33.39 21.41 -29.61
N MET A 487 -33.55 21.57 -28.29
CA MET A 487 -33.21 22.83 -27.60
C MET A 487 -31.70 23.08 -27.59
N LEU A 488 -30.89 22.06 -27.29
CA LEU A 488 -29.43 22.19 -27.29
C LEU A 488 -28.87 22.40 -28.70
N GLN A 489 -29.47 21.76 -29.71
CA GLN A 489 -29.13 21.96 -31.12
C GLN A 489 -29.44 23.40 -31.56
N GLY A 490 -30.59 23.97 -31.15
CA GLY A 490 -30.94 25.36 -31.43
C GLY A 490 -30.03 26.39 -30.75
N ILE A 491 -29.53 26.11 -29.54
CA ILE A 491 -28.54 26.97 -28.86
C ILE A 491 -27.17 26.86 -29.53
N GLY A 492 -26.75 25.64 -29.93
CA GLY A 492 -25.51 25.42 -30.68
C GLY A 492 -25.52 26.10 -32.05
N GLU A 493 -26.64 26.08 -32.76
CA GLU A 493 -26.82 26.81 -34.02
C GLU A 493 -26.79 28.34 -33.80
N ALA A 494 -27.37 28.84 -32.71
CA ALA A 494 -27.34 30.26 -32.37
C ALA A 494 -25.92 30.77 -32.02
N GLU A 495 -25.12 29.97 -31.31
CA GLU A 495 -23.70 30.30 -31.03
C GLU A 495 -22.82 30.18 -32.28
N SER A 496 -23.06 29.16 -33.13
CA SER A 496 -22.39 29.01 -34.43
C SER A 496 -22.64 30.20 -35.36
N ILE A 497 -23.88 30.69 -35.43
CA ILE A 497 -24.24 31.88 -36.22
C ILE A 497 -23.57 33.14 -35.65
N ARG A 498 -23.43 33.25 -34.32
CA ARG A 498 -22.76 34.37 -33.66
C ARG A 498 -21.24 34.35 -33.88
N SER A 499 -20.61 33.18 -33.93
CA SER A 499 -19.19 33.01 -34.28
C SER A 499 -18.89 33.12 -35.77
N GLY A 500 -19.89 32.97 -36.63
CA GLY A 500 -19.76 33.20 -38.08
C GLY A 500 -20.01 34.66 -38.50
N LEU A 501 -20.63 35.47 -37.62
CA LEU A 501 -20.92 36.89 -37.83
C LEU A 501 -19.96 37.83 -37.08
N ALA A 502 -19.11 37.31 -36.19
CA ALA A 502 -18.03 38.01 -35.50
C ALA A 502 -16.69 37.60 -36.10
#